data_AF-A0A8H2W2Y8-F1
#
_entry.id   AF-A0A8H2W2Y8-F1
#
_cell.length_a   1.000
_cell.length_b   1.000
_cell.length_c   1.000
_cell.angle_alpha   90.00
_cell.angle_beta   90.00
_cell.angle_gamma   90.00
#
_symmetry.space_group_name_H-M   'P 1'
#
loop_
_entity.id
_entity.type
_entity.pdbx_description
1 polymer ?
#
loop_
_entity_poly.entity_id
_entity_poly.type
_entity_poly.pdbx_seq_one_letter_code
_entity_poly.pdbx_strand_id
1 'polypeptide(L)'
;MFFSNKNSTSSHKFHFFHMFKSCSSMPFWGSWSFACCFLLHFASAKTHQSLNEKFGGALTDSGDYLYGSNKWGDDGSGSQNMTVLLADTNGASFNATWMWEKNIEYVHAYPNVGFESIQLPTQIINIATFHLSGSWSVFPEGQESATDMTTALNAVACKADIALDIFLDRNNVSSSNASAATHEIMIWQSVWGGVWPIGYYEPSTNAPEYTLSGVTYQLFSGFNQQGQKQAVFSWVPKIYQESIDAEIFELVQELVRLGNVTADMYIGLVQFGSETVHAAQPVELQMKDIQMSIGVSSSKTAAPSATSTSKGAADRFAAQITNFAVPAALGLGAMLVV
;
A
#
# COMPACT_ATOMS: atom_id res chain seq x y z
N MET A 1 -50.42 -41.94 -6.42
CA MET A 1 -49.66 -43.09 -5.89
C MET A 1 -48.86 -42.62 -4.69
N PHE A 2 -49.08 -43.27 -3.54
CA PHE A 2 -48.37 -43.22 -2.23
C PHE A 2 -48.04 -41.85 -1.62
N PHE A 3 -48.83 -41.32 -0.68
CA PHE A 3 -49.10 -41.67 0.74
C PHE A 3 -48.17 -40.99 1.76
N SER A 4 -48.83 -40.58 2.82
CA SER A 4 -48.48 -39.65 3.88
C SER A 4 -48.03 -40.37 5.16
N ASN A 5 -47.35 -39.62 6.04
CA ASN A 5 -47.69 -39.45 7.48
C ASN A 5 -46.76 -40.01 8.59
N LYS A 6 -46.67 -39.19 9.65
CA LYS A 6 -46.52 -39.44 11.11
C LYS A 6 -45.16 -39.40 11.82
N ASN A 7 -44.91 -38.26 12.50
CA ASN A 7 -45.00 -38.00 13.95
C ASN A 7 -44.66 -39.06 15.04
N SER A 8 -43.84 -38.59 16.00
CA SER A 8 -43.98 -38.61 17.48
C SER A 8 -43.33 -39.69 18.37
N THR A 9 -42.41 -39.20 19.22
CA THR A 9 -42.16 -39.43 20.67
C THR A 9 -42.44 -40.79 21.33
N SER A 10 -41.48 -41.24 22.15
CA SER A 10 -41.75 -42.02 23.36
C SER A 10 -40.61 -41.93 24.38
N SER A 11 -40.97 -41.54 25.60
CA SER A 11 -40.18 -41.62 26.83
C SER A 11 -40.62 -42.84 27.63
N HIS A 12 -39.72 -43.54 28.34
CA HIS A 12 -40.10 -44.22 29.58
C HIS A 12 -38.91 -44.36 30.55
N LYS A 13 -39.13 -43.84 31.77
CA LYS A 13 -38.45 -44.15 33.03
C LYS A 13 -38.86 -45.54 33.52
N PHE A 14 -37.98 -46.23 34.26
CA PHE A 14 -38.40 -47.06 35.40
C PHE A 14 -37.34 -47.08 36.51
N HIS A 15 -37.84 -46.94 37.74
CA HIS A 15 -37.18 -46.90 39.05
C HIS A 15 -36.93 -48.30 39.64
N PHE A 16 -35.94 -48.43 40.53
CA PHE A 16 -35.98 -49.16 41.83
C PHE A 16 -34.61 -48.93 42.54
N PHE A 17 -34.45 -48.06 43.56
CA PHE A 17 -34.73 -48.11 45.01
C PHE A 17 -33.96 -49.14 45.89
N HIS A 18 -33.18 -48.59 46.84
CA HIS A 18 -32.81 -49.05 48.21
C HIS A 18 -31.89 -50.29 48.37
N MET A 19 -30.96 -50.43 49.35
CA MET A 19 -30.38 -49.59 50.43
C MET A 19 -29.26 -50.43 51.14
N PHE A 20 -28.26 -49.76 51.74
CA PHE A 20 -27.31 -50.24 52.79
C PHE A 20 -26.33 -51.39 52.45
N LYS A 21 -25.06 -51.43 52.88
CA LYS A 21 -24.46 -51.06 54.18
C LYS A 21 -22.92 -51.01 54.09
N SER A 22 -22.33 -50.22 54.99
CA SER A 22 -20.91 -49.94 55.31
C SER A 22 -20.00 -51.14 55.63
N CYS A 23 -18.69 -51.10 55.27
CA CYS A 23 -17.53 -50.95 56.18
C CYS A 23 -16.15 -51.22 55.50
N SER A 24 -15.10 -50.55 56.03
CA SER A 24 -13.63 -50.85 55.97
C SER A 24 -12.92 -50.81 54.60
N SER A 25 -11.67 -50.35 54.40
CA SER A 25 -10.54 -49.84 55.21
C SER A 25 -9.42 -49.38 54.25
N MET A 26 -8.74 -48.25 54.55
CA MET A 26 -7.28 -47.88 54.37
C MET A 26 -6.41 -48.41 53.18
N PRO A 27 -5.22 -47.83 52.86
CA PRO A 27 -4.92 -46.45 52.41
C PRO A 27 -3.84 -46.38 51.27
N PHE A 28 -3.54 -45.15 50.82
CA PHE A 28 -2.19 -44.64 50.46
C PHE A 28 -1.48 -44.99 49.10
N TRP A 29 -0.90 -43.91 48.53
CA TRP A 29 0.14 -43.77 47.47
C TRP A 29 -0.27 -43.51 46.00
N GLY A 30 0.11 -42.31 45.53
CA GLY A 30 0.80 -42.15 44.23
C GLY A 30 0.00 -41.58 43.07
N SER A 31 -0.30 -40.26 43.08
CA SER A 31 -0.78 -39.57 41.88
C SER A 31 0.40 -39.09 41.04
N TRP A 32 0.68 -39.79 39.93
CA TRP A 32 1.44 -39.26 38.80
C TRP A 32 0.46 -38.54 37.88
N SER A 33 0.55 -37.20 37.82
CA SER A 33 -0.20 -36.40 36.85
C SER A 33 0.61 -36.28 35.56
N PHE A 34 0.14 -36.94 34.51
CA PHE A 34 0.49 -36.63 33.12
C PHE A 34 0.02 -35.20 32.81
N ALA A 35 0.95 -34.25 32.72
CA ALA A 35 0.67 -32.94 32.17
C ALA A 35 0.59 -33.04 30.64
N CYS A 36 -0.63 -33.06 30.10
CA CYS A 36 -0.87 -32.77 28.70
C CYS A 36 -0.51 -31.31 28.44
N CYS A 37 0.65 -31.06 27.81
CA CYS A 37 0.97 -29.76 27.24
C CYS A 37 0.03 -29.50 26.05
N PHE A 38 -1.12 -28.88 26.32
CA PHE A 38 -1.89 -28.19 25.29
C PHE A 38 -1.07 -26.97 24.84
N LEU A 39 -0.43 -27.08 23.68
CA LEU A 39 0.09 -25.93 22.94
C LEU A 39 -1.12 -25.10 22.47
N LEU A 40 -1.53 -24.14 23.30
CA LEU A 40 -2.45 -23.08 22.89
C LEU A 40 -1.75 -22.24 21.82
N HIS A 41 -2.13 -22.43 20.56
CA HIS A 41 -1.84 -21.45 19.51
C HIS A 41 -2.64 -20.19 19.84
N PHE A 42 -1.98 -19.18 20.41
CA PHE A 42 -2.54 -17.84 20.47
C PHE A 42 -2.56 -17.31 19.04
N ALA A 43 -3.75 -17.25 18.43
CA ALA A 43 -3.94 -16.47 17.22
C ALA A 43 -3.62 -15.01 17.57
N SER A 44 -2.54 -14.47 17.00
CA SER A 44 -2.22 -13.04 17.13
C SER A 44 -3.38 -12.25 16.53
N ALA A 45 -3.99 -11.37 17.31
CA ALA A 45 -5.05 -10.49 16.80
C ALA A 45 -4.45 -9.56 15.75
N LYS A 46 -5.12 -9.40 14.60
CA LYS A 46 -4.73 -8.42 13.58
C LYS A 46 -4.89 -7.00 14.15
N THR A 47 -3.77 -6.35 14.44
CA THR A 47 -3.77 -4.98 14.95
C THR A 47 -3.98 -4.00 13.81
N HIS A 48 -5.07 -3.23 13.89
CA HIS A 48 -5.35 -2.12 12.96
C HIS A 48 -5.09 -0.79 13.66
N GLN A 49 -4.60 0.19 12.90
CA GLN A 49 -4.40 1.55 13.38
C GLN A 49 -4.96 2.57 12.38
N SER A 50 -5.64 3.59 12.87
CA SER A 50 -6.10 4.72 12.04
C SER A 50 -5.03 5.81 12.00
N LEU A 51 -4.78 6.36 10.81
CA LEU A 51 -3.87 7.46 10.53
C LEU A 51 -4.67 8.61 9.91
N ASN A 52 -5.21 9.49 10.76
CA ASN A 52 -6.08 10.58 10.34
C ASN A 52 -5.39 11.95 10.40
N GLU A 53 -4.18 12.03 10.94
CA GLU A 53 -3.41 13.27 10.92
C GLU A 53 -2.99 13.64 9.49
N LYS A 54 -2.56 14.90 9.29
CA LYS A 54 -2.01 15.35 8.00
C LYS A 54 -0.76 14.56 7.60
N PHE A 55 0.09 14.24 8.59
CA PHE A 55 1.34 13.50 8.41
C PHE A 55 1.44 12.33 9.40
N GLY A 56 0.34 11.59 9.57
CA GLY A 56 0.32 10.37 10.39
C GLY A 56 1.12 9.25 9.74
N GLY A 57 1.84 8.47 10.56
CA GLY A 57 2.62 7.32 10.09
C GLY A 57 2.68 6.17 11.10
N ALA A 58 2.85 4.95 10.59
CA ALA A 58 2.95 3.72 11.39
C ALA A 58 3.88 2.70 10.73
N LEU A 59 4.75 2.06 11.52
CA LEU A 59 5.57 0.94 11.07
C LEU A 59 4.79 -0.37 11.20
N THR A 60 4.98 -1.29 10.27
CA THR A 60 4.52 -2.67 10.42
C THR A 60 5.26 -3.40 11.55
N ASP A 61 4.75 -4.57 11.95
CA ASP A 61 5.34 -5.39 13.02
C ASP A 61 6.76 -5.85 12.69
N SER A 62 7.07 -6.11 11.41
CA SER A 62 8.43 -6.41 10.95
C SER A 62 9.34 -5.17 10.94
N GLY A 63 8.75 -3.99 10.71
CA GLY A 63 9.46 -2.74 10.44
C GLY A 63 9.91 -2.57 8.99
N ASP A 64 9.55 -3.50 8.09
CA ASP A 64 9.90 -3.48 6.66
C ASP A 64 9.05 -2.49 5.85
N TYR A 65 7.97 -1.97 6.45
CA TYR A 65 7.10 -0.99 5.82
C TYR A 65 6.70 0.15 6.75
N LEU A 66 6.65 1.36 6.19
CA LEU A 66 6.20 2.58 6.86
C LEU A 66 4.97 3.14 6.15
N TYR A 67 3.80 3.04 6.78
CA TYR A 67 2.59 3.66 6.27
C TYR A 67 2.62 5.17 6.46
N GLY A 68 2.03 5.89 5.51
CA GLY A 68 1.89 7.34 5.53
C GLY A 68 0.52 7.80 5.06
N SER A 69 -0.19 8.55 5.90
CA SER A 69 -1.46 9.20 5.53
C SER A 69 -1.28 10.36 4.54
N ASN A 70 -0.16 11.07 4.64
CA ASN A 70 0.34 12.02 3.65
C ASN A 70 -0.69 12.99 3.02
N LYS A 71 -1.42 13.76 3.82
CA LYS A 71 -2.38 14.77 3.32
C LYS A 71 -1.69 16.10 3.02
N TRP A 72 -0.55 16.04 2.36
CA TRP A 72 0.37 17.17 2.18
C TRP A 72 -0.29 18.34 1.46
N GLY A 73 -1.12 18.06 0.44
CA GLY A 73 -1.88 19.02 -0.35
C GLY A 73 -3.29 19.32 0.18
N ASP A 74 -3.64 18.85 1.38
CA ASP A 74 -4.95 19.12 1.99
C ASP A 74 -5.22 20.62 2.05
N ASP A 75 -6.25 21.04 1.31
CA ASP A 75 -6.71 22.41 1.14
C ASP A 75 -7.99 22.72 1.94
N GLY A 76 -8.44 21.77 2.78
CA GLY A 76 -9.64 21.86 3.58
C GLY A 76 -10.95 21.66 2.80
N SER A 77 -10.92 21.27 1.52
CA SER A 77 -12.11 21.02 0.72
C SER A 77 -12.71 19.63 0.89
N GLY A 78 -12.12 18.80 1.75
CA GLY A 78 -12.44 17.39 1.82
C GLY A 78 -11.84 16.69 3.02
N SER A 79 -11.70 15.38 2.91
CA SER A 79 -11.13 14.54 3.95
C SER A 79 -10.51 13.27 3.40
N GLN A 80 -9.62 12.68 4.19
CA GLN A 80 -9.13 11.32 4.00
C GLN A 80 -9.02 10.64 5.36
N ASN A 81 -9.42 9.37 5.46
CA ASN A 81 -9.18 8.53 6.62
C ASN A 81 -8.43 7.28 6.17
N MET A 82 -7.29 7.00 6.78
CA MET A 82 -6.49 5.82 6.45
C MET A 82 -6.51 4.84 7.62
N THR A 83 -6.72 3.55 7.33
CA THR A 83 -6.59 2.47 8.32
C THR A 83 -5.58 1.45 7.82
N VAL A 84 -4.60 1.13 8.65
CA VAL A 84 -3.49 0.25 8.29
C VAL A 84 -3.57 -1.06 9.07
N LEU A 85 -3.10 -2.14 8.46
CA LEU A 85 -2.85 -3.41 9.12
C LEU A 85 -1.36 -3.49 9.50
N LEU A 86 -1.05 -3.55 10.80
CA LEU A 86 0.34 -3.60 11.25
C LEU A 86 0.99 -4.97 11.00
N ALA A 87 0.19 -6.03 11.03
CA ALA A 87 0.65 -7.39 10.73
C ALA A 87 0.85 -7.56 9.22
N ASP A 88 2.10 -7.70 8.80
CA ASP A 88 2.53 -7.73 7.40
C ASP A 88 3.03 -9.11 6.96
N THR A 89 2.42 -10.17 7.51
CA THR A 89 2.78 -11.57 7.21
C THR A 89 2.74 -11.90 5.71
N ASN A 90 1.89 -11.20 4.94
CA ASN A 90 1.74 -11.36 3.50
C ASN A 90 2.13 -10.07 2.73
N GLY A 91 2.87 -9.17 3.37
CA GLY A 91 3.06 -7.81 2.89
C GLY A 91 2.14 -6.80 3.57
N ALA A 92 2.36 -5.53 3.24
CA ALA A 92 1.63 -4.41 3.81
C ALA A 92 0.21 -4.31 3.23
N SER A 93 -0.73 -3.85 4.03
CA SER A 93 -2.12 -3.64 3.61
C SER A 93 -2.73 -2.44 4.32
N PHE A 94 -3.45 -1.63 3.59
CA PHE A 94 -4.17 -0.49 4.14
C PHE A 94 -5.40 -0.15 3.32
N ASN A 95 -6.32 0.57 3.96
CA ASN A 95 -7.45 1.21 3.32
C ASN A 95 -7.34 2.71 3.48
N ALA A 96 -7.84 3.46 2.49
CA ALA A 96 -8.00 4.90 2.59
C ALA A 96 -9.33 5.33 1.97
N THR A 97 -10.22 5.90 2.77
CA THR A 97 -11.45 6.55 2.30
C THR A 97 -11.18 8.03 2.13
N TRP A 98 -11.50 8.62 0.98
CA TRP A 98 -11.21 10.02 0.71
C TRP A 98 -12.25 10.69 -0.19
N MET A 99 -12.29 12.02 -0.12
CA MET A 99 -13.10 12.89 -0.98
C MET A 99 -12.51 14.31 -0.94
N TRP A 100 -12.36 14.96 -2.09
CA TRP A 100 -11.83 16.33 -2.21
C TRP A 100 -12.70 17.11 -3.19
N GLU A 101 -13.38 18.17 -2.74
CA GLU A 101 -14.43 18.82 -3.55
C GLU A 101 -13.92 19.96 -4.45
N LYS A 102 -12.75 20.54 -4.16
CA LYS A 102 -12.22 21.72 -4.86
C LYS A 102 -10.83 21.44 -5.43
N ASN A 103 -10.34 22.38 -6.23
CA ASN A 103 -8.96 22.37 -6.71
C ASN A 103 -8.62 21.06 -7.46
N ILE A 104 -9.54 20.63 -8.33
CA ILE A 104 -9.57 19.33 -9.01
C ILE A 104 -8.41 19.04 -9.98
N GLU A 105 -7.41 19.91 -10.00
CA GLU A 105 -6.15 19.87 -10.78
C GLU A 105 -4.95 19.50 -9.89
N TYR A 106 -5.11 19.54 -8.57
CA TYR A 106 -4.04 19.43 -7.61
C TYR A 106 -4.20 18.18 -6.77
N VAL A 107 -3.08 17.52 -6.47
CA VAL A 107 -3.06 16.39 -5.54
C VAL A 107 -3.26 16.90 -4.12
N HIS A 108 -4.20 16.30 -3.40
CA HIS A 108 -4.49 16.65 -1.99
C HIS A 108 -3.78 15.72 -1.02
N ALA A 109 -3.65 14.45 -1.36
CA ALA A 109 -3.00 13.47 -0.50
C ALA A 109 -2.44 12.30 -1.28
N TYR A 110 -1.44 11.63 -0.70
CA TYR A 110 -0.81 10.41 -1.23
C TYR A 110 -0.75 9.32 -0.15
N PRO A 111 -1.89 8.71 0.27
CA PRO A 111 -1.88 7.59 1.21
C PRO A 111 -1.05 6.44 0.64
N ASN A 112 0.00 6.05 1.36
CA ASN A 112 1.01 5.14 0.82
C ASN A 112 1.58 4.19 1.86
N VAL A 113 2.26 3.17 1.34
CA VAL A 113 3.21 2.36 2.07
C VAL A 113 4.63 2.61 1.54
N GLY A 114 5.52 3.05 2.41
CA GLY A 114 6.95 3.17 2.17
C GLY A 114 7.69 1.86 2.40
N PHE A 115 8.64 1.52 1.54
CA PHE A 115 9.52 0.37 1.71
C PHE A 115 10.71 0.73 2.61
N GLU A 116 10.80 0.09 3.76
CA GLU A 116 11.91 0.23 4.69
C GLU A 116 12.85 -0.96 4.47
N SER A 117 14.07 -0.69 4.03
CA SER A 117 15.07 -1.73 3.84
C SER A 117 16.42 -1.24 4.30
N ILE A 118 17.15 -2.11 4.98
CA ILE A 118 18.55 -1.86 5.33
C ILE A 118 19.44 -1.64 4.09
N GLN A 119 18.99 -2.08 2.92
CA GLN A 119 19.71 -1.86 1.68
C GLN A 119 19.61 -0.40 1.22
N LEU A 120 18.51 0.29 1.52
CA LEU A 120 18.30 1.69 1.16
C LEU A 120 19.03 2.65 2.13
N PRO A 121 19.49 3.82 1.64
CA PRO A 121 19.67 4.16 0.24
C PRO A 121 20.79 3.32 -0.41
N THR A 122 20.63 2.97 -1.69
CA THR A 122 21.63 2.23 -2.49
C THR A 122 21.77 2.81 -3.88
N GLN A 123 22.97 2.77 -4.45
CA GLN A 123 23.20 3.21 -5.83
C GLN A 123 22.57 2.25 -6.82
N ILE A 124 22.00 2.78 -7.92
CA ILE A 124 21.38 2.00 -8.99
C ILE A 124 22.33 0.91 -9.50
N ILE A 125 23.62 1.24 -9.68
CA ILE A 125 24.64 0.29 -10.17
C ILE A 125 24.81 -0.95 -9.26
N ASN A 126 24.41 -0.88 -8.00
CA ASN A 126 24.53 -1.98 -7.06
C ASN A 126 23.27 -2.85 -6.97
N ILE A 127 22.16 -2.43 -7.58
CA ILE A 127 20.89 -3.15 -7.54
C ILE A 127 20.90 -4.22 -8.64
N ALA A 128 20.58 -5.45 -8.24
CA ALA A 128 20.41 -6.59 -9.14
C ALA A 128 18.94 -6.87 -9.41
N THR A 129 18.09 -6.76 -8.38
CA THR A 129 16.64 -6.95 -8.48
C THR A 129 15.92 -5.89 -7.67
N PHE A 130 14.74 -5.51 -8.13
CA PHE A 130 13.78 -4.72 -7.37
C PHE A 130 12.41 -5.17 -7.83
N HIS A 131 11.74 -5.92 -6.96
CA HIS A 131 10.46 -6.55 -7.21
C HIS A 131 9.35 -5.84 -6.44
N LEU A 132 8.20 -5.66 -7.08
CA LEU A 132 6.95 -5.19 -6.47
C LEU A 132 5.84 -6.17 -6.81
N SER A 133 5.08 -6.58 -5.80
CA SER A 133 3.82 -7.28 -5.99
C SER A 133 2.74 -6.80 -5.04
N GLY A 134 1.48 -7.04 -5.41
CA GLY A 134 0.32 -6.66 -4.61
C GLY A 134 -0.93 -6.48 -5.45
N SER A 135 -2.04 -6.17 -4.79
CA SER A 135 -3.31 -5.89 -5.44
C SER A 135 -4.02 -4.70 -4.81
N TRP A 136 -4.91 -4.08 -5.57
CA TRP A 136 -5.68 -2.95 -5.11
C TRP A 136 -7.07 -2.92 -5.74
N SER A 137 -7.96 -2.19 -5.07
CA SER A 137 -9.29 -1.87 -5.58
C SER A 137 -9.64 -0.44 -5.19
N VAL A 138 -10.26 0.29 -6.12
CA VAL A 138 -10.76 1.65 -5.89
C VAL A 138 -12.23 1.67 -6.28
N PHE A 139 -13.09 2.14 -5.40
CA PHE A 139 -14.54 2.16 -5.65
C PHE A 139 -15.24 3.29 -4.88
N PRO A 140 -16.34 3.86 -5.39
CA PRO A 140 -17.19 4.72 -4.58
C PRO A 140 -17.74 3.96 -3.37
N GLU A 141 -17.83 4.61 -2.22
CA GLU A 141 -18.32 3.97 -0.99
C GLU A 141 -19.73 3.36 -1.21
N GLY A 142 -19.91 2.09 -0.84
CA GLY A 142 -21.15 1.35 -1.05
C GLY A 142 -21.35 0.80 -2.47
N GLN A 143 -20.35 0.90 -3.35
CA GLN A 143 -20.36 0.36 -4.71
C GLN A 143 -19.22 -0.65 -4.97
N GLU A 144 -18.81 -1.39 -3.94
CA GLU A 144 -17.74 -2.41 -3.96
C GLU A 144 -17.95 -3.47 -5.05
N SER A 145 -19.21 -3.72 -5.40
CA SER A 145 -19.65 -4.78 -6.32
C SER A 145 -20.16 -4.24 -7.67
N ALA A 146 -19.83 -2.98 -8.00
CA ALA A 146 -20.16 -2.42 -9.31
C ALA A 146 -19.61 -3.30 -10.43
N THR A 147 -20.46 -3.64 -11.41
CA THR A 147 -20.07 -4.47 -12.55
C THR A 147 -19.13 -3.75 -13.53
N ASP A 148 -19.12 -2.42 -13.49
CA ASP A 148 -18.21 -1.56 -14.22
C ASP A 148 -17.70 -0.47 -13.27
N MET A 149 -16.49 -0.70 -12.75
CA MET A 149 -15.89 0.18 -11.75
C MET A 149 -15.48 1.52 -12.35
N THR A 150 -15.08 1.56 -13.62
CA THR A 150 -14.69 2.80 -14.29
C THR A 150 -15.88 3.74 -14.41
N THR A 151 -17.04 3.20 -14.81
CA THR A 151 -18.29 3.98 -14.87
C THR A 151 -18.72 4.46 -13.48
N ALA A 152 -18.62 3.61 -12.44
CA ALA A 152 -18.96 3.98 -11.07
C ALA A 152 -18.07 5.13 -10.54
N LEU A 153 -16.76 5.06 -10.77
CA LEU A 153 -15.80 6.10 -10.38
C LEU A 153 -16.02 7.40 -11.16
N ASN A 154 -16.30 7.32 -12.46
CA ASN A 154 -16.64 8.49 -13.28
C ASN A 154 -17.93 9.18 -12.81
N ALA A 155 -18.91 8.42 -12.33
CA ALA A 155 -20.18 8.98 -11.83
C ALA A 155 -19.99 9.84 -10.57
N VAL A 156 -18.92 9.62 -9.80
CA VAL A 156 -18.53 10.45 -8.67
C VAL A 156 -17.38 11.40 -9.00
N ALA A 157 -17.08 11.59 -10.28
CA ALA A 157 -15.98 12.42 -10.77
C ALA A 157 -14.62 12.08 -10.14
N CYS A 158 -14.37 10.80 -9.85
CA CYS A 158 -13.11 10.36 -9.25
C CYS A 158 -11.92 10.71 -10.16
N LYS A 159 -10.92 11.37 -9.57
CA LYS A 159 -9.61 11.64 -10.13
C LYS A 159 -8.56 11.17 -9.15
N ALA A 160 -7.79 10.19 -9.58
CA ALA A 160 -6.68 9.64 -8.81
C ALA A 160 -5.81 8.78 -9.71
N ASP A 161 -4.62 8.42 -9.22
CA ASP A 161 -3.82 7.33 -9.74
C ASP A 161 -3.57 6.26 -8.69
N ILE A 162 -2.89 5.19 -9.10
CA ILE A 162 -2.14 4.29 -8.22
C ILE A 162 -0.71 4.31 -8.72
N ALA A 163 0.24 4.73 -7.90
CA ALA A 163 1.62 4.97 -8.34
C ALA A 163 2.64 4.46 -7.32
N LEU A 164 3.76 3.95 -7.84
CA LEU A 164 5.00 3.77 -7.09
C LEU A 164 5.88 5.00 -7.33
N ASP A 165 6.25 5.70 -6.26
CA ASP A 165 7.17 6.83 -6.29
C ASP A 165 8.54 6.39 -5.75
N ILE A 166 9.57 6.61 -6.57
CA ILE A 166 10.96 6.33 -6.27
C ILE A 166 11.73 7.63 -6.34
N PHE A 167 12.33 8.06 -5.24
CA PHE A 167 13.13 9.27 -5.19
C PHE A 167 14.62 8.95 -5.27
N LEU A 168 15.32 9.75 -6.08
CA LEU A 168 16.72 9.54 -6.40
C LEU A 168 17.56 10.80 -6.29
N ASP A 169 18.80 10.62 -5.86
CA ASP A 169 19.80 11.68 -5.84
C ASP A 169 21.22 11.11 -5.84
N ARG A 170 22.22 11.89 -6.27
CA ARG A 170 23.63 11.50 -6.11
C ARG A 170 24.09 11.54 -4.66
N ASN A 171 23.39 12.27 -3.80
CA ASN A 171 23.58 12.27 -2.36
C ASN A 171 22.57 11.32 -1.69
N ASN A 172 23.10 10.37 -0.92
CA ASN A 172 22.27 9.36 -0.28
C ASN A 172 21.26 9.92 0.75
N VAL A 173 21.57 11.05 1.41
CA VAL A 173 20.67 11.66 2.39
C VAL A 173 19.50 12.35 1.69
N SER A 174 19.75 13.14 0.64
CA SER A 174 18.65 13.80 -0.08
C SER A 174 17.81 12.81 -0.89
N SER A 175 18.36 11.67 -1.34
CA SER A 175 17.59 10.62 -2.01
C SER A 175 16.48 10.00 -1.14
N SER A 176 16.57 10.14 0.19
CA SER A 176 15.58 9.63 1.14
C SER A 176 14.56 10.70 1.58
N ASN A 177 14.48 11.83 0.89
CA ASN A 177 13.52 12.89 1.16
C ASN A 177 12.87 13.37 -0.15
N ALA A 178 11.55 13.26 -0.22
CA ALA A 178 10.80 13.49 -1.45
C ALA A 178 10.94 14.92 -1.99
N SER A 179 11.04 15.92 -1.11
CA SER A 179 11.22 17.32 -1.53
C SER A 179 12.67 17.70 -1.83
N ALA A 180 13.66 16.97 -1.31
CA ALA A 180 15.08 17.29 -1.48
C ALA A 180 15.76 16.51 -2.61
N ALA A 181 15.23 15.35 -2.98
CA ALA A 181 15.75 14.56 -4.09
C ALA A 181 15.72 15.36 -5.40
N THR A 182 16.70 15.14 -6.27
CA THR A 182 16.75 15.79 -7.58
C THR A 182 15.93 15.09 -8.65
N HIS A 183 15.57 13.83 -8.43
CA HIS A 183 14.83 13.02 -9.40
C HIS A 183 13.73 12.22 -8.71
N GLU A 184 12.66 12.00 -9.44
CA GLU A 184 11.53 11.16 -9.07
C GLU A 184 11.20 10.25 -10.26
N ILE A 185 11.00 8.96 -9.98
CA ILE A 185 10.46 8.00 -10.94
C ILE A 185 9.12 7.56 -10.40
N MET A 186 8.06 7.84 -11.14
CA MET A 186 6.73 7.33 -10.86
C MET A 186 6.43 6.14 -11.77
N ILE A 187 5.87 5.07 -11.24
CA ILE A 187 5.39 3.92 -12.02
C ILE A 187 3.91 3.74 -11.72
N TRP A 188 3.07 4.35 -12.54
CA TRP A 188 1.63 4.31 -12.39
C TRP A 188 1.11 2.91 -12.72
N GLN A 189 0.00 2.52 -12.12
CA GLN A 189 -0.62 1.21 -12.32
C GLN A 189 -2.07 1.34 -12.79
N SER A 190 -2.75 2.41 -12.36
CA SER A 190 -4.10 2.78 -12.78
C SER A 190 -4.29 4.28 -12.65
N VAL A 191 -5.22 4.86 -13.41
CA VAL A 191 -5.49 6.30 -13.42
C VAL A 191 -6.93 6.60 -13.82
N TRP A 192 -7.64 7.43 -13.05
CA TRP A 192 -9.03 7.80 -13.31
C TRP A 192 -9.21 9.30 -13.54
N GLY A 193 -10.27 9.66 -14.26
CA GLY A 193 -10.75 11.05 -14.33
C GLY A 193 -9.88 12.05 -15.09
N GLY A 194 -9.02 11.57 -16.00
CA GLY A 194 -8.24 12.42 -16.91
C GLY A 194 -7.03 13.08 -16.26
N VAL A 195 -6.52 12.47 -15.20
CA VAL A 195 -5.27 12.82 -14.54
C VAL A 195 -4.09 12.44 -15.46
N TRP A 196 -3.13 13.34 -15.64
CA TRP A 196 -1.93 13.09 -16.45
C TRP A 196 -0.64 13.33 -15.67
N PRO A 197 0.44 12.60 -16.02
CA PRO A 197 1.75 12.84 -15.46
C PRO A 197 2.23 14.28 -15.63
N ILE A 198 3.13 14.66 -14.75
CA ILE A 198 3.76 15.98 -14.74
C ILE A 198 4.36 16.31 -16.12
N GLY A 199 4.03 17.49 -16.63
CA GLY A 199 4.48 17.99 -17.92
C GLY A 199 3.54 17.69 -19.10
N TYR A 200 2.43 16.98 -18.87
CA TYR A 200 1.50 16.58 -19.93
C TYR A 200 0.06 16.91 -19.57
N TYR A 201 -0.71 17.30 -20.58
CA TYR A 201 -2.16 17.53 -20.47
C TYR A 201 -2.94 16.64 -21.43
N GLU A 202 -2.27 15.77 -22.19
CA GLU A 202 -2.89 14.85 -23.13
C GLU A 202 -1.92 13.69 -23.40
N PRO A 203 -2.39 12.52 -23.85
CA PRO A 203 -1.51 11.41 -24.14
C PRO A 203 -0.55 11.77 -25.26
N SER A 204 0.73 11.51 -25.04
CA SER A 204 1.76 11.69 -26.08
C SER A 204 1.67 10.54 -27.08
N THR A 205 1.51 10.86 -28.36
CA THR A 205 1.48 9.84 -29.43
C THR A 205 2.86 9.25 -29.73
N ASN A 206 3.94 9.84 -29.21
CA ASN A 206 5.33 9.46 -29.50
C ASN A 206 6.14 9.19 -28.22
N ALA A 207 5.48 8.93 -27.08
CA ALA A 207 6.17 8.55 -25.86
C ALA A 207 6.95 7.23 -26.07
N PRO A 208 8.20 7.12 -25.59
CA PRO A 208 8.90 5.84 -25.53
C PRO A 208 8.07 4.80 -24.79
N GLU A 209 8.11 3.55 -25.25
CA GLU A 209 7.36 2.44 -24.66
C GLU A 209 8.30 1.36 -24.10
N TYR A 210 7.91 0.75 -22.98
CA TYR A 210 8.55 -0.44 -22.42
C TYR A 210 7.49 -1.43 -21.97
N THR A 211 7.69 -2.73 -22.24
CA THR A 211 6.75 -3.78 -21.81
C THR A 211 7.34 -4.53 -20.63
N LEU A 212 6.72 -4.38 -19.45
CA LEU A 212 7.07 -5.06 -18.22
C LEU A 212 5.98 -6.08 -17.87
N SER A 213 6.34 -7.34 -17.65
CA SER A 213 5.39 -8.42 -17.29
C SER A 213 4.13 -8.50 -18.17
N GLY A 214 4.25 -8.18 -19.47
CA GLY A 214 3.14 -8.20 -20.42
C GLY A 214 2.28 -6.93 -20.48
N VAL A 215 2.60 -5.91 -19.68
CA VAL A 215 1.94 -4.60 -19.71
C VAL A 215 2.87 -3.58 -20.36
N THR A 216 2.37 -2.89 -21.39
CA THR A 216 3.10 -1.81 -22.05
C THR A 216 2.88 -0.49 -21.31
N TYR A 217 3.98 0.14 -20.93
CA TYR A 217 4.06 1.45 -20.30
C TYR A 217 4.58 2.47 -21.30
N GLN A 218 4.07 3.69 -21.19
CA GLN A 218 4.57 4.87 -21.90
C GLN A 218 5.35 5.76 -20.93
N LEU A 219 6.50 6.27 -21.37
CA LEU A 219 7.34 7.18 -20.58
C LEU A 219 6.96 8.64 -20.82
N PHE A 220 6.72 9.34 -19.71
CA PHE A 220 6.50 10.77 -19.65
C PHE A 220 7.60 11.41 -18.80
N SER A 221 7.95 12.66 -19.10
CA SER A 221 8.91 13.42 -18.29
C SER A 221 8.53 14.88 -18.12
N GLY A 222 8.71 15.40 -16.91
CA GLY A 222 8.50 16.80 -16.58
C GLY A 222 9.39 17.25 -15.43
N PHE A 223 9.15 18.43 -14.91
CA PHE A 223 9.81 18.93 -13.70
C PHE A 223 8.78 19.36 -12.67
N ASN A 224 8.90 18.83 -11.46
CA ASN A 224 8.06 19.22 -10.34
C ASN A 224 8.76 20.30 -9.47
N GLN A 225 8.00 20.85 -8.50
CA GLN A 225 8.37 21.92 -7.57
C GLN A 225 8.57 23.35 -8.10
N GLN A 226 8.50 24.29 -7.15
CA GLN A 226 8.72 25.73 -7.31
C GLN A 226 10.14 25.99 -7.86
N GLY A 227 10.22 26.33 -9.14
CA GLY A 227 11.49 26.57 -9.84
C GLY A 227 12.04 25.39 -10.65
N GLN A 228 11.24 24.34 -10.91
CA GLN A 228 11.57 23.26 -11.87
C GLN A 228 12.84 22.48 -11.52
N LYS A 229 12.98 22.07 -10.25
CA LYS A 229 14.25 21.53 -9.74
C LYS A 229 14.35 20.01 -9.73
N GLN A 230 13.24 19.31 -9.55
CA GLN A 230 13.24 17.85 -9.53
C GLN A 230 12.66 17.32 -10.84
N ALA A 231 13.47 16.51 -11.54
CA ALA A 231 13.07 15.87 -12.79
C ALA A 231 12.20 14.65 -12.47
N VAL A 232 11.02 14.58 -13.07
CA VAL A 232 10.05 13.51 -12.85
C VAL A 232 9.92 12.68 -14.11
N PHE A 233 10.02 11.37 -13.96
CA PHE A 233 9.84 10.39 -15.03
C PHE A 233 8.71 9.45 -14.66
N SER A 234 7.61 9.47 -15.41
CA SER A 234 6.43 8.67 -15.11
C SER A 234 6.22 7.61 -16.17
N TRP A 235 6.29 6.34 -15.77
CA TRP A 235 5.85 5.21 -16.58
C TRP A 235 4.35 5.00 -16.37
N VAL A 236 3.54 5.18 -17.41
CA VAL A 236 2.08 5.03 -17.34
C VAL A 236 1.61 3.85 -18.20
N PRO A 237 0.84 2.92 -17.64
CA PRO A 237 0.41 1.73 -18.36
C PRO A 237 -0.70 2.09 -19.36
N LYS A 238 -0.71 1.40 -20.50
CA LYS A 238 -1.76 1.57 -21.52
C LYS A 238 -3.07 0.87 -21.17
N ILE A 239 -3.08 0.10 -20.08
CA ILE A 239 -4.25 -0.60 -19.55
C ILE A 239 -4.34 -0.37 -18.05
N TYR A 240 -5.56 -0.40 -17.53
CA TYR A 240 -5.81 -0.41 -16.10
C TYR A 240 -5.33 -1.72 -15.49
N GLN A 241 -4.70 -1.62 -14.33
CA GLN A 241 -4.30 -2.77 -13.52
C GLN A 241 -4.97 -2.72 -12.15
N GLU A 242 -5.24 -3.89 -11.60
CA GLU A 242 -5.74 -4.08 -10.22
C GLU A 242 -4.75 -4.90 -9.37
N SER A 243 -3.65 -5.31 -9.99
CA SER A 243 -2.55 -6.00 -9.33
C SER A 243 -1.27 -5.86 -10.14
N ILE A 244 -0.15 -6.07 -9.47
CA ILE A 244 1.17 -6.16 -10.08
C ILE A 244 1.92 -7.35 -9.47
N ASP A 245 2.78 -7.96 -10.27
CA ASP A 245 3.80 -8.92 -9.86
C ASP A 245 4.95 -8.80 -10.87
N ALA A 246 5.93 -7.96 -10.57
CA ALA A 246 6.94 -7.57 -11.56
C ALA A 246 8.28 -7.15 -10.97
N GLU A 247 9.34 -7.42 -11.74
CA GLU A 247 10.69 -6.87 -11.53
C GLU A 247 10.75 -5.41 -12.03
N ILE A 248 10.22 -4.48 -11.24
CA ILE A 248 10.13 -3.07 -11.60
C ILE A 248 11.50 -2.40 -11.82
N PHE A 249 12.61 -3.04 -11.42
CA PHE A 249 13.95 -2.55 -11.72
C PHE A 249 14.22 -2.39 -13.22
N GLU A 250 13.57 -3.20 -14.07
CA GLU A 250 13.71 -3.09 -15.53
C GLU A 250 13.36 -1.69 -16.04
N LEU A 251 12.33 -1.06 -15.48
CA LEU A 251 11.92 0.31 -15.85
C LEU A 251 12.94 1.36 -15.39
N VAL A 252 13.62 1.13 -14.26
CA VAL A 252 14.72 2.00 -13.80
C VAL A 252 15.95 1.82 -14.70
N GLN A 253 16.28 0.58 -15.07
CA GLN A 253 17.39 0.30 -15.99
C GLN A 253 17.15 0.92 -17.37
N GLU A 254 15.90 0.92 -17.84
CA GLU A 254 15.55 1.55 -19.09
C GLU A 254 15.76 3.07 -19.06
N LEU A 255 15.43 3.73 -17.95
CA LEU A 255 15.74 5.16 -17.75
C LEU A 255 17.25 5.43 -17.74
N VAL A 256 18.07 4.53 -17.19
CA VAL A 256 19.54 4.62 -17.29
C VAL A 256 19.99 4.48 -18.75
N ARG A 257 19.44 3.50 -19.47
CA ARG A 257 19.78 3.23 -20.88
C ARG A 257 19.43 4.42 -21.78
N LEU A 258 18.31 5.08 -21.52
CA LEU A 258 17.85 6.28 -22.23
C LEU A 258 18.64 7.55 -21.83
N GLY A 259 19.41 7.50 -20.73
CA GLY A 259 20.18 8.63 -20.22
C GLY A 259 19.36 9.62 -19.39
N ASN A 260 18.16 9.23 -18.94
CA ASN A 260 17.29 10.04 -18.09
C ASN A 260 17.77 10.10 -16.64
N VAL A 261 18.39 9.02 -16.15
CA VAL A 261 19.01 8.92 -14.83
C VAL A 261 20.40 8.28 -14.96
N THR A 262 21.27 8.44 -13.96
CA THR A 262 22.64 7.88 -14.00
C THR A 262 22.84 6.80 -12.95
N ALA A 263 23.59 5.75 -13.28
CA ALA A 263 23.75 4.56 -12.44
C ALA A 263 24.42 4.83 -11.07
N ASP A 264 25.10 5.98 -10.90
CA ASP A 264 25.70 6.41 -9.64
C ASP A 264 24.72 7.11 -8.68
N MET A 265 23.50 7.42 -9.12
CA MET A 265 22.43 7.93 -8.25
C MET A 265 21.99 6.87 -7.26
N TYR A 266 21.62 7.30 -6.06
CA TYR A 266 20.99 6.50 -5.02
C TYR A 266 19.49 6.48 -5.21
N ILE A 267 18.87 5.30 -5.11
CA ILE A 267 17.47 5.16 -4.73
C ILE A 267 17.41 5.21 -3.20
N GLY A 268 16.62 6.12 -2.65
CA GLY A 268 16.61 6.37 -1.21
C GLY A 268 15.25 6.37 -0.53
N LEU A 269 14.18 6.72 -1.24
CA LEU A 269 12.80 6.65 -0.75
C LEU A 269 11.95 5.97 -1.82
N VAL A 270 11.14 5.02 -1.38
CA VAL A 270 10.28 4.20 -2.23
C VAL A 270 8.92 4.12 -1.55
N GLN A 271 7.87 4.56 -2.22
CA GLN A 271 6.51 4.63 -1.67
C GLN A 271 5.50 4.16 -2.70
N PHE A 272 4.53 3.33 -2.30
CA PHE A 272 3.46 2.84 -3.18
C PHE A 272 2.09 3.23 -2.63
N GLY A 273 1.28 3.92 -3.42
CA GLY A 273 0.03 4.50 -2.96
C GLY A 273 -0.83 5.06 -4.07
N SER A 274 -1.63 6.07 -3.74
CA SER A 274 -2.56 6.72 -4.67
C SER A 274 -2.50 8.23 -4.52
N GLU A 275 -2.23 8.99 -5.58
CA GLU A 275 -2.43 10.44 -5.55
C GLU A 275 -3.92 10.74 -5.66
N THR A 276 -4.51 11.30 -4.61
CA THR A 276 -5.94 11.61 -4.52
C THR A 276 -6.18 13.08 -4.91
N VAL A 277 -6.97 13.32 -5.97
CA VAL A 277 -7.14 14.66 -6.57
C VAL A 277 -8.57 15.18 -6.41
N HIS A 278 -9.57 14.35 -6.73
CA HIS A 278 -10.96 14.81 -6.68
C HIS A 278 -11.93 13.64 -6.59
N ALA A 279 -12.98 13.82 -5.81
CA ALA A 279 -14.20 13.02 -5.93
C ALA A 279 -15.36 13.84 -5.36
N ALA A 280 -16.53 13.76 -5.99
CA ALA A 280 -17.74 14.42 -5.54
C ALA A 280 -18.47 13.65 -4.42
N GLN A 281 -18.06 12.39 -4.17
CA GLN A 281 -18.54 11.51 -3.10
C GLN A 281 -17.36 10.69 -2.56
N PRO A 282 -17.46 10.10 -1.36
CA PRO A 282 -16.40 9.25 -0.81
C PRO A 282 -16.00 8.09 -1.73
N VAL A 283 -14.70 7.92 -1.89
CA VAL A 283 -14.06 6.80 -2.60
C VAL A 283 -13.18 6.03 -1.62
N GLU A 284 -13.27 4.71 -1.66
CA GLU A 284 -12.45 3.80 -0.88
C GLU A 284 -11.34 3.21 -1.78
N LEU A 285 -10.10 3.37 -1.34
CA LEU A 285 -8.94 2.62 -1.80
C LEU A 285 -8.68 1.47 -0.83
N GLN A 286 -8.45 0.27 -1.36
CA GLN A 286 -7.88 -0.84 -0.61
C GLN A 286 -6.61 -1.32 -1.29
N MET A 287 -5.50 -1.33 -0.56
CA MET A 287 -4.20 -1.86 -0.97
C MET A 287 -3.95 -3.13 -0.16
N LYS A 288 -3.68 -4.25 -0.84
CA LYS A 288 -3.59 -5.59 -0.23
C LYS A 288 -2.31 -6.31 -0.62
N ASP A 289 -1.71 -6.92 0.39
CA ASP A 289 -0.55 -7.81 0.28
C ASP A 289 0.61 -7.19 -0.53
N ILE A 290 0.85 -5.89 -0.31
CA ILE A 290 1.93 -5.15 -0.98
C ILE A 290 3.28 -5.66 -0.48
N GLN A 291 4.08 -6.18 -1.40
CA GLN A 291 5.41 -6.70 -1.12
C GLN A 291 6.45 -6.02 -1.99
N MET A 292 7.50 -5.52 -1.36
CA MET A 292 8.64 -4.94 -2.04
C MET A 292 9.92 -5.66 -1.60
N SER A 293 10.81 -5.91 -2.54
CA SER A 293 12.12 -6.47 -2.22
C SER A 293 13.19 -5.91 -3.13
N ILE A 294 14.38 -5.67 -2.57
CA ILE A 294 15.53 -5.15 -3.31
C ILE A 294 16.73 -6.06 -3.07
N GLY A 295 17.25 -6.64 -4.16
CA GLY A 295 18.47 -7.43 -4.16
C GLY A 295 19.63 -6.57 -4.61
N VAL A 296 20.70 -6.50 -3.81
CA VAL A 296 21.93 -5.78 -4.16
C VAL A 296 23.10 -6.75 -4.31
N SER A 297 24.07 -6.40 -5.15
CA SER A 297 25.27 -7.21 -5.44
C SER A 297 26.18 -7.41 -4.21
N SER A 298 26.14 -6.49 -3.25
CA SER A 298 26.77 -6.62 -1.93
C SER A 298 25.78 -6.24 -0.85
N SER A 299 25.22 -7.23 -0.15
CA SER A 299 24.21 -7.00 0.88
C SER A 299 24.81 -6.31 2.10
N LYS A 300 24.17 -5.23 2.54
CA LYS A 300 24.35 -4.71 3.90
C LYS A 300 23.73 -5.71 4.87
N THR A 301 24.42 -6.01 5.97
CA THR A 301 23.87 -6.79 7.08
C THR A 301 23.40 -5.85 8.19
N ALA A 302 22.22 -6.14 8.76
CA ALA A 302 21.70 -5.36 9.89
C ALA A 302 22.62 -5.54 11.12
N ALA A 303 22.94 -4.44 11.81
CA ALA A 303 23.42 -4.52 13.18
C ALA A 303 22.27 -4.99 14.11
N PRO A 304 22.55 -5.59 15.30
CA PRO A 304 21.50 -6.09 16.19
C PRO A 304 20.50 -4.98 16.54
N SER A 305 19.22 -5.27 16.30
CA SER A 305 18.11 -4.30 16.20
C SER A 305 17.84 -3.53 17.48
N ALA A 306 17.57 -2.22 17.35
CA ALA A 306 16.95 -1.40 18.37
C ALA A 306 15.42 -1.46 18.22
N THR A 307 14.76 -1.78 19.33
CA THR A 307 13.31 -1.89 19.48
C THR A 307 12.59 -0.61 19.01
N SER A 308 11.86 -0.69 17.90
CA SER A 308 11.01 0.39 17.40
C SER A 308 9.70 0.43 18.20
N THR A 309 9.45 1.54 18.88
CA THR A 309 8.15 1.86 19.47
C THR A 309 7.41 2.85 18.56
N SER A 310 6.09 2.71 18.48
CA SER A 310 5.16 3.49 17.64
C SER A 310 5.31 5.02 17.72
N LYS A 311 5.95 5.55 18.77
CA LYS A 311 6.13 6.98 19.00
C LYS A 311 7.10 7.67 18.01
N GLY A 312 7.87 6.90 17.23
CA GLY A 312 8.81 7.44 16.23
C GLY A 312 8.36 7.33 14.77
N ALA A 313 7.29 6.59 14.46
CA ALA A 313 6.90 6.32 13.08
C ALA A 313 6.37 7.57 12.37
N ALA A 314 5.56 8.39 13.05
CA ALA A 314 5.08 9.66 12.51
C ALA A 314 6.23 10.66 12.27
N ASP A 315 7.18 10.78 13.20
CA ASP A 315 8.35 11.65 13.03
C ASP A 315 9.25 11.18 11.88
N ARG A 316 9.45 9.86 11.75
CA ARG A 316 10.18 9.24 10.63
C ARG A 316 9.50 9.53 9.30
N PHE A 317 8.18 9.33 9.23
CA PHE A 317 7.41 9.60 8.03
C PHE A 317 7.49 11.09 7.67
N ALA A 318 7.21 11.98 8.62
CA ALA A 318 7.28 13.42 8.41
C ALA A 318 8.66 13.87 7.88
N ALA A 319 9.76 13.26 8.34
CA ALA A 319 11.11 13.54 7.86
C ALA A 319 11.31 13.21 6.36
N GLN A 320 10.62 12.18 5.84
CA GLN A 320 10.68 11.78 4.42
C GLN A 320 9.92 12.77 3.51
N ILE A 321 8.94 13.50 4.04
CA ILE A 321 8.03 14.38 3.29
C ILE A 321 8.08 15.86 3.72
N THR A 322 9.19 16.31 4.31
CA THR A 322 9.34 17.71 4.72
C THR A 322 9.45 18.66 3.52
N ASN A 323 8.87 19.87 3.63
CA ASN A 323 9.00 20.98 2.67
C ASN A 323 8.28 20.85 1.32
N PHE A 324 7.21 20.04 1.21
CA PHE A 324 6.25 20.19 0.11
C PHE A 324 5.54 21.55 0.23
N ALA A 325 6.13 22.59 -0.38
CA ALA A 325 5.68 23.96 -0.22
C ALA A 325 4.50 24.34 -1.14
N VAL A 326 4.13 23.50 -2.12
CA VAL A 326 3.08 23.80 -3.11
C VAL A 326 2.46 22.49 -3.61
N PRO A 327 1.13 22.43 -3.84
CA PRO A 327 0.48 21.28 -4.48
C PRO A 327 1.12 20.95 -5.84
N ALA A 328 1.33 19.67 -6.12
CA ALA A 328 1.72 19.19 -7.44
C ALA A 328 0.49 19.31 -8.31
N ALA A 329 0.61 20.08 -9.40
CA ALA A 329 -0.40 20.10 -10.44
C ALA A 329 -0.14 18.90 -11.35
N LEU A 330 -1.08 17.95 -11.36
CA LEU A 330 -1.14 16.98 -12.45
C LEU A 330 -1.74 17.72 -13.64
N GLY A 331 -1.27 17.43 -14.86
CA GLY A 331 -1.87 18.11 -15.98
C GLY A 331 -3.29 17.58 -16.19
N LEU A 332 -4.28 18.47 -16.26
CA LEU A 332 -5.62 18.08 -16.65
C LEU A 332 -5.80 18.15 -18.16
N GLY A 333 -6.11 16.99 -18.73
CA GLY A 333 -6.50 16.85 -20.12
C GLY A 333 -7.99 16.62 -20.27
N ALA A 334 -8.57 17.15 -21.34
CA ALA A 334 -9.89 16.70 -21.77
C ALA A 334 -9.79 15.22 -22.22
N MET A 335 -10.48 14.30 -21.54
CA MET A 335 -10.62 12.95 -22.09
C MET A 335 -11.43 13.01 -23.40
N LEU A 336 -10.85 12.46 -24.47
CA LEU A 336 -11.64 11.88 -25.54
C LEU A 336 -12.29 10.60 -24.99
N VAL A 337 -13.61 10.61 -24.94
CA VAL A 337 -14.44 9.42 -24.69
C VAL A 337 -14.02 8.35 -25.69
N VAL A 338 -13.49 7.22 -25.22
CA VAL A 338 -13.39 5.98 -26.00
C VAL A 338 -14.35 4.98 -25.39
#